data_AF-A0A961DIA8-F1
#
_entry.id   AF-A0A961DIA8-F1
#
_cell.length_a   1.000
_cell.length_b   1.000
_cell.length_c   1.000
_cell.angle_alpha   90.00
_cell.angle_beta   90.00
_cell.angle_gamma   90.00
#
_symmetry.space_group_name_H-M   'P 1'
#
loop_
_entity.id
_entity.type
_entity.pdbx_description
1 polymer ?
#
loop_
_entity_poly.entity_id
_entity_poly.type
_entity_poly.pdbx_seq_one_letter_code
_entity_poly.pdbx_strand_id
1 'polypeptide(L)' 'EQLVAKWTSWADEPGAWSFDYTVFLEDDQGAVIQAVTTYPAGEKSGVYDNVWLLRFGPDGRVSEFTDYWVQRPKPKSA' A
#
# COMPACT_ATOMS: atom_id res chain seq x y z
N GLU A 1 -1.85 -17.87 16.83
CA GLU A 1 -1.05 -16.89 17.62
C GLU A 1 0.32 -16.57 17.00
N GLN A 2 1.15 -17.58 16.68
CA GLN A 2 2.51 -17.31 16.16
C GLN A 2 2.57 -16.54 14.82
N LEU A 3 1.59 -16.74 13.93
CA LEU A 3 1.49 -15.97 12.68
C LEU A 3 1.19 -14.49 12.94
N VAL A 4 0.22 -14.21 13.82
CA VAL A 4 -0.13 -12.84 14.19
C VAL A 4 1.06 -12.12 14.81
N ALA A 5 1.76 -12.75 15.75
CA ALA A 5 2.95 -12.16 16.38
C ALA A 5 4.05 -11.81 15.36
N LYS A 6 4.29 -12.70 14.38
CA LYS A 6 5.26 -12.46 13.32
C LYS A 6 4.85 -11.30 12.42
N TRP A 7 3.58 -11.22 12.05
CA TRP A 7 3.05 -10.13 11.23
C TRP A 7 3.15 -8.78 11.94
N THR A 8 2.83 -8.75 13.24
CA THR A 8 2.96 -7.53 14.06
C THR A 8 4.41 -7.07 14.19
N SER A 9 5.39 -7.98 14.23
CA SER A 9 6.81 -7.61 14.31
C SER A 9 7.36 -6.91 13.06
N TRP A 10 6.68 -7.04 11.93
CA TRP A 10 7.05 -6.40 10.66
C TRP A 10 6.19 -5.18 10.34
N ALA A 11 5.20 -4.87 11.19
CA ALA A 11 4.35 -3.71 11.00
C ALA A 11 5.16 -2.43 11.20
N ASP A 12 4.96 -1.46 10.31
CA ASP A 12 5.50 -0.13 10.49
C ASP A 12 4.84 0.52 11.73
N GLU A 13 5.59 1.37 12.44
CA GLU A 13 5.06 2.10 13.60
C GLU A 13 3.88 2.99 13.16
N PRO A 14 2.73 2.94 13.85
CA PRO A 14 1.60 3.80 13.52
C PRO A 14 1.97 5.29 13.56
N GLY A 15 1.65 6.02 12.50
CA GLY A 15 1.96 7.45 12.38
C GLY A 15 3.37 7.78 11.91
N ALA A 16 4.25 6.79 11.73
CA ALA A 16 5.58 6.99 11.16
C ALA A 16 5.57 7.13 9.63
N TRP A 17 4.42 6.95 8.99
CA TRP A 17 4.22 7.03 7.54
C TRP A 17 2.82 7.56 7.23
N SER A 18 2.60 8.01 5.99
CA SER A 18 1.29 8.46 5.50
C SER A 18 0.90 7.74 4.22
N PHE A 19 -0.41 7.62 4.01
CA PHE A 19 -1.01 6.94 2.87
C PHE A 19 -2.24 7.71 2.39
N ASP A 20 -2.14 8.23 1.19
CA ASP A 20 -3.22 8.93 0.51
C ASP A 20 -3.65 8.10 -0.69
N TYR A 21 -4.94 7.84 -0.84
CA TYR A 21 -5.43 6.96 -1.90
C TYR A 21 -6.70 7.47 -2.57
N THR A 22 -6.97 6.92 -3.75
CA THR A 22 -8.20 7.12 -4.50
C THR A 22 -8.61 5.79 -5.15
N VAL A 23 -9.88 5.44 -5.03
CA VAL A 23 -10.45 4.31 -5.78
C VAL A 23 -10.58 4.75 -7.23
N PHE A 24 -9.79 4.14 -8.11
CA PHE A 24 -9.75 4.49 -9.52
C PHE A 24 -10.83 3.76 -10.32
N LEU A 25 -11.07 2.49 -9.99
CA LEU A 25 -12.10 1.64 -10.57
C LEU A 25 -12.62 0.69 -9.49
N GLU A 26 -13.92 0.46 -9.45
CA GLU A 26 -14.54 -0.56 -8.60
C GLU A 26 -15.76 -1.15 -9.33
N ASP A 27 -15.90 -2.47 -9.27
CA ASP A 27 -17.06 -3.22 -9.73
C ASP A 27 -17.30 -4.45 -8.82
N ASP A 28 -18.29 -5.27 -9.18
CA ASP A 28 -18.66 -6.46 -8.40
C ASP A 28 -17.55 -7.53 -8.33
N GLN A 29 -16.53 -7.45 -9.20
CA GLN A 29 -15.43 -8.41 -9.28
C GLN A 29 -14.17 -7.92 -8.59
N GLY A 30 -14.00 -6.61 -8.36
CA GLY A 30 -12.81 -6.07 -7.74
C GLY A 30 -12.68 -4.56 -7.80
N ALA A 31 -11.47 -4.10 -7.46
CA ALA A 31 -11.14 -2.69 -7.47
C ALA A 31 -9.67 -2.43 -7.81
N VAL A 32 -9.42 -1.25 -8.36
CA VAL A 32 -8.10 -0.67 -8.59
C VAL A 32 -7.97 0.58 -7.74
N ILE A 33 -6.95 0.64 -6.90
CA ILE A 33 -6.67 1.80 -6.05
C ILE A 33 -5.34 2.40 -6.48
N GLN A 34 -5.32 3.72 -6.68
CA GLN A 34 -4.09 4.49 -6.83
C GLN A 34 -3.78 5.16 -5.50
N ALA A 35 -2.52 5.08 -5.07
CA ALA A 35 -2.14 5.64 -3.78
C ALA A 35 -0.71 6.18 -3.75
N VAL A 36 -0.45 7.05 -2.78
CA VAL A 36 0.88 7.57 -2.47
C VAL A 36 1.22 7.20 -1.04
N THR A 37 2.36 6.53 -0.87
CA THR A 37 2.90 6.20 0.46
C THR A 37 4.11 7.09 0.72
N THR A 38 4.15 7.78 1.85
CA THR A 38 5.30 8.60 2.24
C THR A 38 5.92 8.09 3.53
N TYR A 39 7.20 7.75 3.45
CA TYR A 39 8.06 7.40 4.58
C TYR A 39 9.05 8.57 4.82
N PRO A 40 8.86 9.38 5.87
CA PRO A 40 9.67 10.56 6.15
C PRO A 40 11.10 10.24 6.63
N ALA A 41 11.33 9.06 7.21
CA ALA A 41 12.61 8.65 7.78
C ALA A 41 12.85 7.14 7.67
N GLY A 42 14.08 6.71 7.96
CA GLY A 42 14.50 5.30 7.94
C GLY A 42 15.06 4.84 6.59
N GLU A 43 15.39 3.55 6.54
CA GLU A 43 15.98 2.89 5.35
C GLU A 43 15.07 3.00 4.12
N LYS A 44 13.75 2.92 4.33
CA LYS A 44 12.70 3.04 3.30
C LYS A 44 12.28 4.49 3.01
N SER A 45 13.06 5.48 3.46
CA SER A 45 12.67 6.89 3.29
C SER A 45 12.45 7.27 1.82
N GLY A 46 11.31 7.91 1.55
CA GLY A 46 10.91 8.27 0.19
C GLY A 46 9.40 8.44 0.03
N VAL A 47 9.03 8.81 -1.19
CA VAL A 47 7.63 8.85 -1.64
C VAL A 47 7.46 7.78 -2.70
N TYR A 48 6.40 7.01 -2.60
CA TYR A 48 6.12 5.86 -3.44
C TYR A 48 4.76 6.03 -4.09
N ASP A 49 4.68 5.83 -5.40
CA ASP A 49 3.43 5.69 -6.13
C ASP A 49 3.04 4.22 -6.15
N ASN A 50 1.82 3.90 -5.73
CA ASN A 50 1.31 2.54 -5.59
C ASN A 50 0.06 2.35 -6.46
N VAL A 51 -0.11 1.13 -6.96
CA VAL A 51 -1.32 0.63 -7.59
C VAL A 51 -1.68 -0.69 -6.94
N TRP A 52 -2.84 -0.74 -6.28
CA TRP A 52 -3.37 -1.96 -5.71
C TRP A 52 -4.40 -2.56 -6.65
N LEU A 53 -4.25 -3.85 -6.93
CA LEU A 53 -5.22 -4.66 -7.65
C LEU A 53 -5.91 -5.58 -6.65
N LEU A 54 -7.24 -5.45 -6.56
CA LEU A 54 -8.07 -6.22 -5.67
C LEU A 54 -9.03 -7.10 -6.48
N ARG A 55 -9.15 -8.37 -6.12
CA ARG A 55 -10.26 -9.25 -6.56
C ARG A 55 -11.18 -9.50 -5.39
N PHE A 56 -12.49 -9.39 -5.61
CA PHE A 56 -13.49 -9.75 -4.62
C PHE A 56 -13.91 -11.21 -4.79
N GLY A 57 -14.10 -11.89 -3.65
CA GLY A 57 -14.68 -13.22 -3.58
C GLY A 57 -16.21 -13.17 -3.56
N PRO A 58 -16.88 -14.34 -3.63
CA PRO A 58 -18.34 -14.43 -3.64
C PRO A 58 -19.05 -13.83 -2.41
N ASP A 59 -18.32 -13.61 -1.30
CA ASP A 59 -18.82 -13.00 -0.08
C ASP A 59 -18.58 -11.48 -0.01
N GLY A 60 -18.10 -10.88 -1.11
CA GLY A 60 -17.80 -9.45 -1.21
C GLY A 60 -16.50 -9.03 -0.50
N ARG A 61 -15.73 -9.98 0.05
CA ARG A 61 -14.41 -9.67 0.65
C ARG A 61 -13.31 -9.78 -0.40
N VAL A 62 -12.19 -9.09 -0.16
CA VAL A 62 -10.99 -9.24 -0.99
C VAL A 62 -10.46 -10.67 -0.87
N SER A 63 -10.42 -11.38 -1.99
CA SER A 63 -9.86 -12.74 -2.12
C SER A 63 -8.43 -12.73 -2.64
N GLU A 64 -8.05 -11.72 -3.44
CA GLU A 64 -6.70 -11.51 -3.94
C GLU A 64 -6.29 -10.03 -3.81
N PHE A 65 -5.06 -9.81 -3.37
CA PHE A 65 -4.45 -8.50 -3.21
C PHE A 65 -3.06 -8.51 -3.86
N THR A 66 -2.79 -7.57 -4.76
CA THR A 66 -1.45 -7.34 -5.31
C THR A 66 -1.13 -5.86 -5.25
N ASP A 67 0.06 -5.53 -4.73
CA ASP A 67 0.59 -4.17 -4.66
C ASP A 67 1.76 -4.01 -5.63
N TYR A 68 1.63 -3.06 -6.56
CA TYR A 68 2.71 -2.57 -7.39
C TYR A 68 3.11 -1.18 -6.93
N TRP A 69 4.39 -0.98 -6.64
CA TRP A 69 4.89 0.32 -6.22
C TRP A 69 6.15 0.71 -7.01
N VAL A 70 6.35 2.01 -7.13
CA VAL A 70 7.58 2.60 -7.63
C VAL A 70 8.00 3.75 -6.72
N GLN A 71 9.27 3.78 -6.34
CA GLN A 71 9.81 4.91 -5.59
C GLN A 71 9.95 6.12 -6.54
N ARG A 72 9.40 7.28 -6.15
CA ARG A 72 9.59 8.52 -6.90
C ARG A 72 11.07 8.91 -6.92
N PRO A 73 11.59 9.44 -8.04
CA PRO A 73 12.95 9.94 -8.08
C PRO A 73 13.13 11.06 -7.06
N LYS A 74 14.27 11.03 -6.35
CA LYS A 74 14.64 12.17 -5.50
C LYS A 74 14.80 13.40 -6.40
N PRO A 75 14.26 14.57 -6.02
CA PRO A 75 14.50 15.78 -6.79
C PRO A 75 16.00 15.99 -6.93
N LYS A 76 16.44 16.27 -8.16
CA LYS A 76 17.84 16.53 -8.44
C LYS A 76 18.23 17.78 -7.68
N SER A 77 19.21 17.68 -6.77
CA SER A 77 19.77 18.83 -6.09
C SER A 77 20.20 19.86 -7.14
N ALA A 78 19.68 21.08 -7.04
CA ALA A 78 20.04 22.20 -7.92
C ALA A 78 21.46 22.68 -7.63
#